data_AF-A0A918V8Y7-F1
#
_entry.id   AF-A0A918V8Y7-F1
#
_cell.length_a   1.000
_cell.length_b   1.000
_cell.length_c   1.000
_cell.angle_alpha   90.00
_cell.angle_beta   90.00
_cell.angle_gamma   90.00
#
_symmetry.space_group_name_H-M   'P 1'
#
loop_
_entity.id
_entity.type
_entity.pdbx_description
1 polymer ?
#
loop_
_entity_poly.entity_id
_entity_poly.type
_entity_poly.pdbx_seq_one_letter_code
_entity_poly.pdbx_strand_id
1 'polypeptide(L)'
;MDYDFTFVVSGVDVDDQAAVDALQEKCDALLARAGGVDLLVITGTGDSAIDAALTAVSAARAAVPQLRVHRLDRDLVGIHEIAERTGRSRQNVSQWISGARKAQGEPFPAPEGTVGRSQAWLWSEVNRWLAAHGLDDGAMYPTREEMAEIDVALANSVSVTLNFTWAETPGFQAGREKVIQELQNKHIPGFMGFLARLDRTTDEHGAHVLVVADSGEPASGVMERVSSFGHDVILVTATDQFTAMVLSTCPPPRPTKIVFVPQEATVGDWLGLVQQNPQAAFALASEADEEDEVPTIQRRLAIAA
;
A
#
# COMPACT_ATOMS: atom_id res chain seq x y z
N MET A 1 12.45 6.28 11.54
CA MET A 1 12.85 7.63 11.10
C MET A 1 11.59 8.45 10.94
N ASP A 2 11.59 9.73 11.32
CA ASP A 2 10.40 10.59 11.26
C ASP A 2 10.47 11.48 10.03
N TYR A 3 9.38 11.52 9.27
CA TYR A 3 9.27 12.25 8.01
C TYR A 3 8.04 13.13 8.01
N ASP A 4 8.19 14.35 7.50
CA ASP A 4 7.08 15.29 7.39
C ASP A 4 6.44 15.18 6.00
N PHE A 5 5.11 15.02 6.02
CA PHE A 5 4.31 14.92 4.83
C PHE A 5 3.21 15.96 4.83
N THR A 6 2.96 16.51 3.64
CA THR A 6 1.74 17.25 3.35
C THR A 6 1.02 16.51 2.24
N PHE A 7 -0.21 16.08 2.49
CA PHE A 7 -1.03 15.39 1.51
C PHE A 7 -2.17 16.27 1.04
N VAL A 8 -2.52 16.15 -0.24
CA VAL A 8 -3.76 16.71 -0.78
C VAL A 8 -4.90 15.74 -0.47
N VAL A 9 -5.92 16.24 0.21
CA VAL A 9 -7.03 15.43 0.73
C VAL A 9 -8.40 15.95 0.30
N SER A 10 -9.43 15.14 0.54
CA SER A 10 -10.84 15.52 0.36
C SER A 10 -11.74 14.66 1.25
N GLY A 11 -13.04 14.95 1.26
CA GLY A 11 -14.05 14.21 2.04
C GLY A 11 -14.21 14.72 3.47
N VAL A 12 -13.22 15.47 3.96
CA VAL A 12 -13.27 16.32 5.15
C VAL A 12 -12.61 17.64 4.87
N ASP A 13 -12.94 18.64 5.67
CA ASP A 13 -12.25 19.92 5.65
C ASP A 13 -12.10 20.50 7.06
N VAL A 14 -11.54 21.71 7.10
CA VAL A 14 -11.26 22.46 8.33
C VAL A 14 -12.52 22.82 9.14
N ASP A 15 -13.71 22.76 8.54
CA ASP A 15 -14.97 23.06 9.22
C ASP A 15 -15.61 21.80 9.86
N ASP A 16 -15.12 20.60 9.52
CA ASP A 16 -15.49 19.34 10.17
C ASP A 16 -14.71 19.15 11.48
N GLN A 17 -15.20 19.79 12.55
CA GLN A 17 -14.54 19.78 13.87
C GLN A 17 -14.28 18.35 14.39
N ALA A 18 -15.19 17.41 14.12
CA ALA A 18 -15.03 16.03 14.58
C ALA A 18 -13.85 15.34 13.86
N ALA A 19 -13.67 15.60 12.56
CA ALA A 19 -12.53 15.11 11.81
C ALA A 19 -11.22 15.78 12.24
N VAL A 20 -11.24 17.10 12.45
CA VAL A 20 -10.08 17.86 12.94
C VAL A 20 -9.61 17.32 14.29
N ASP A 21 -10.52 17.19 15.25
CA ASP A 21 -10.21 16.69 16.59
C ASP A 21 -9.66 15.25 16.53
N ALA A 22 -10.27 14.38 15.72
CA ALA A 22 -9.83 12.99 15.58
C ALA A 22 -8.42 12.87 14.97
N LEU A 23 -8.11 13.69 13.96
CA LEU A 23 -6.79 13.69 13.31
C LEU A 23 -5.71 14.25 14.23
N GLN A 24 -6.03 15.30 14.99
CA GLN A 24 -5.10 15.89 15.95
C GLN A 24 -4.83 14.93 17.12
N GLU A 25 -5.87 14.32 17.71
CA GLU A 25 -5.72 13.46 18.89
C GLU A 25 -5.04 12.12 18.56
N LYS A 26 -5.39 11.50 17.43
CA LYS A 26 -4.95 10.13 17.11
C LYS A 26 -3.70 10.08 16.24
N CYS A 27 -3.43 11.12 15.45
CA CYS A 27 -2.38 11.11 14.44
C CYS A 27 -1.42 12.29 14.55
N ASP A 28 -1.62 13.20 15.51
CA ASP A 28 -0.89 14.48 15.60
C ASP A 28 -0.87 15.23 14.26
N ALA A 29 -2.00 15.18 13.55
CA ALA A 29 -2.13 15.68 12.19
C ALA A 29 -2.99 16.94 12.14
N LEU A 30 -2.64 17.86 11.23
CA LEU A 30 -3.32 19.14 11.04
C LEU A 30 -4.01 19.18 9.67
N LEU A 31 -5.30 19.49 9.66
CA LEU A 31 -6.01 19.88 8.44
C LEU A 31 -5.83 21.38 8.18
N ALA A 32 -5.47 21.72 6.94
CA ALA A 32 -5.30 23.08 6.48
C ALA A 32 -5.95 23.28 5.12
N ARG A 33 -6.26 24.52 4.76
CA ARG A 33 -6.80 24.87 3.44
C ARG A 33 -5.94 25.96 2.82
N ALA A 34 -5.35 25.69 1.65
CA ALA A 34 -4.50 26.62 0.93
C ALA A 34 -4.82 26.58 -0.57
N GLY A 35 -4.95 27.75 -1.20
CA GLY A 35 -5.22 27.85 -2.64
C GLY A 35 -6.52 27.15 -3.09
N GLY A 36 -7.49 26.96 -2.20
CA GLY A 36 -8.73 26.23 -2.46
C GLY A 36 -8.60 24.71 -2.43
N VAL A 37 -7.49 24.19 -1.91
CA VAL A 37 -7.22 22.75 -1.75
C VAL A 37 -7.11 22.43 -0.26
N ASP A 38 -7.69 21.31 0.14
CA ASP A 38 -7.56 20.77 1.49
C ASP A 38 -6.28 19.94 1.61
N LEU A 39 -5.52 20.23 2.66
CA LEU A 39 -4.21 19.66 2.95
C LEU A 39 -4.23 18.98 4.31
N LEU A 40 -3.57 17.84 4.41
CA LEU A 40 -3.28 17.15 5.66
C LEU A 40 -1.78 17.20 5.91
N VAL A 41 -1.36 17.90 6.95
CA VAL A 41 0.03 17.92 7.42
C VAL A 41 0.16 16.89 8.53
N ILE A 42 1.09 15.96 8.37
CA ILE A 42 1.28 14.83 9.29
C ILE A 42 2.74 14.38 9.29
N THR A 43 3.25 14.03 10.47
CA THR A 43 4.55 13.36 10.61
C THR A 43 4.33 11.84 10.63
N GLY A 44 5.04 11.14 9.75
CA GLY A 44 5.02 9.67 9.69
C GLY A 44 6.33 9.08 10.18
N THR A 45 6.26 7.96 10.89
CA THR A 45 7.44 7.19 11.32
C THR A 45 7.51 5.89 10.53
N GLY A 46 8.69 5.58 10.00
CA GLY A 46 8.94 4.33 9.28
C GLY A 46 10.43 4.07 9.01
N ASP A 47 10.70 2.93 8.39
CA ASP A 47 12.06 2.54 7.97
C ASP A 47 12.49 3.23 6.67
N SER A 48 11.52 3.72 5.89
CA SER A 48 11.70 4.54 4.69
C SER A 48 10.62 5.62 4.62
N ALA A 49 10.81 6.62 3.76
CA ALA A 49 9.80 7.66 3.57
C ALA A 49 8.48 7.09 3.00
N ILE A 50 8.57 6.05 2.15
CA ILE A 50 7.39 5.37 1.59
C ILE A 50 6.60 4.65 2.68
N ASP A 51 7.29 3.88 3.52
CA ASP A 51 6.68 3.17 4.65
C ASP A 51 6.04 4.14 5.66
N ALA A 52 6.77 5.20 6.02
CA ALA A 52 6.28 6.25 6.91
C ALA A 52 5.02 6.93 6.34
N ALA A 53 4.99 7.26 5.05
CA ALA A 53 3.84 7.86 4.40
C ALA A 53 2.62 6.95 4.39
N LEU A 54 2.79 5.67 4.02
CA LEU A 54 1.69 4.71 3.95
C LEU A 54 1.11 4.40 5.35
N THR A 55 1.96 4.27 6.35
CA THR A 55 1.55 4.07 7.74
C THR A 55 0.79 5.29 8.26
N ALA A 56 1.30 6.51 8.05
CA ALA A 56 0.63 7.75 8.44
C ALA A 56 -0.75 7.91 7.77
N VAL A 57 -0.84 7.62 6.47
CA VAL A 57 -2.11 7.68 5.73
C VAL A 57 -3.10 6.61 6.20
N SER A 58 -2.63 5.40 6.50
CA SER A 58 -3.47 4.34 7.07
C SER A 58 -4.05 4.75 8.43
N ALA A 59 -3.22 5.30 9.31
CA ALA A 59 -3.66 5.81 10.61
C ALA A 59 -4.68 6.94 10.47
N ALA A 60 -4.44 7.92 9.59
CA ALA A 60 -5.35 9.03 9.34
C ALA A 60 -6.72 8.55 8.80
N ARG A 61 -6.74 7.57 7.89
CA ARG A 61 -7.98 6.95 7.38
C ARG A 61 -8.73 6.16 8.46
N ALA A 62 -8.01 5.47 9.35
CA ALA A 62 -8.62 4.77 10.47
C ALA A 62 -9.24 5.73 11.49
N ALA A 63 -8.61 6.90 11.70
CA ALA A 63 -9.14 7.96 12.54
C ALA A 63 -10.39 8.60 11.93
N VAL A 64 -10.39 8.83 10.61
CA VAL A 64 -11.45 9.51 9.87
C VAL A 64 -11.78 8.73 8.58
N PRO A 65 -12.76 7.81 8.61
CA PRO A 65 -13.06 6.93 7.48
C PRO A 65 -13.47 7.63 6.18
N GLN A 66 -14.04 8.83 6.26
CA GLN A 66 -14.42 9.63 5.10
C GLN A 66 -13.24 10.41 4.46
N LEU A 67 -12.07 10.45 5.11
CA LEU A 67 -10.87 11.11 4.59
C LEU A 67 -10.34 10.36 3.35
N ARG A 68 -10.20 11.08 2.25
CA ARG A 68 -9.58 10.59 1.02
C ARG A 68 -8.27 11.31 0.78
N VAL A 69 -7.18 10.56 0.80
CA VAL A 69 -5.83 11.04 0.47
C VAL A 69 -5.54 10.78 -1.00
N HIS A 70 -5.22 11.84 -1.76
CA HIS A 70 -5.05 11.76 -3.22
C HIS A 70 -3.59 11.63 -3.66
N ARG A 71 -2.73 12.50 -3.13
CA ARG A 71 -1.31 12.60 -3.50
C ARG A 71 -0.56 13.39 -2.44
N LEU A 72 0.76 13.39 -2.51
CA LEU A 72 1.59 14.37 -1.82
C LEU A 72 1.42 15.77 -2.44
N ASP A 73 1.44 16.77 -1.58
CA ASP A 73 1.84 18.12 -1.98
C ASP A 73 3.36 18.17 -2.09
N ARG A 74 3.86 18.75 -3.18
CA ARG A 74 5.31 18.81 -3.47
C ARG A 74 6.03 19.96 -2.78
N ASP A 75 5.32 20.78 -2.00
CA ASP A 75 5.82 21.95 -1.28
C ASP A 75 6.70 22.83 -2.18
N LEU A 76 6.07 23.35 -3.25
CA LEU A 76 6.74 24.18 -4.23
C LEU A 76 6.95 25.59 -3.68
N VAL A 77 8.22 25.96 -3.53
CA VAL A 77 8.64 27.22 -2.93
C VAL A 77 9.24 28.17 -3.97
N GLY A 78 8.98 29.46 -3.79
CA GLY A 78 9.65 30.53 -4.54
C GLY A 78 10.70 31.25 -3.71
N ILE A 79 11.37 32.25 -4.30
CA ILE A 79 12.40 33.07 -3.61
C ILE A 79 11.86 33.69 -2.31
N HIS A 80 10.60 34.14 -2.33
CA HIS A 80 9.99 34.75 -1.16
C HIS A 80 9.81 33.77 -0.01
N GLU A 81 9.28 32.58 -0.29
CA GLU A 81 9.01 31.53 0.68
C GLU A 81 10.31 31.00 1.30
N ILE A 82 11.34 30.76 0.46
CA ILE A 82 12.67 30.36 0.94
C ILE A 82 13.27 31.43 1.85
N ALA A 83 13.14 32.71 1.50
CA ALA A 83 13.63 33.82 2.30
C ALA A 83 12.94 33.87 3.67
N GLU A 84 11.63 33.64 3.70
CA GLU A 84 10.82 33.63 4.92
C GLU A 84 11.19 32.46 5.84
N ARG A 85 11.17 31.22 5.32
CA ARG A 85 11.51 30.02 6.09
C ARG A 85 12.93 30.04 6.65
N THR A 86 13.88 30.61 5.91
CA THR A 86 15.29 30.71 6.36
C THR A 86 15.60 31.98 7.16
N GLY A 87 14.64 32.90 7.33
CA GLY A 87 14.87 34.21 7.95
C GLY A 87 15.91 35.08 7.21
N ARG A 88 16.09 34.87 5.90
CA ARG A 88 17.05 35.60 5.06
C ARG A 88 16.35 36.60 4.13
N SER A 89 17.12 37.51 3.54
CA SER A 89 16.59 38.42 2.54
C SER A 89 16.41 37.71 1.19
N ARG A 90 15.42 38.16 0.40
CA ARG A 90 15.23 37.68 -1.00
C ARG A 90 16.49 37.87 -1.86
N GLN A 91 17.30 38.90 -1.57
CA GLN A 91 18.58 39.12 -2.23
C GLN A 91 19.61 38.02 -1.90
N ASN A 92 19.67 37.55 -0.66
CA ASN A 92 20.54 36.42 -0.29
C ASN A 92 20.14 35.16 -1.06
N VAL A 93 18.83 34.85 -1.11
CA VAL A 93 18.32 33.69 -1.87
C VAL A 93 18.65 33.81 -3.36
N SER A 94 18.50 35.01 -3.94
CA SER A 94 18.88 35.27 -5.34
C SER A 94 20.38 35.03 -5.60
N GLN A 95 21.24 35.34 -4.63
CA GLN A 95 22.68 35.08 -4.71
C GLN A 95 23.04 33.59 -4.60
N TRP A 96 22.25 32.81 -3.85
CA TRP A 96 22.37 31.34 -3.81
C TRP A 96 22.06 30.76 -5.19
N ILE A 97 20.91 31.15 -5.76
CA ILE A 97 20.45 30.70 -7.07
C ILE A 97 21.44 31.07 -8.17
N SER A 98 21.99 32.29 -8.15
CA SER A 98 22.95 32.74 -9.18
C SER A 98 24.33 32.09 -9.04
N GLY A 99 24.55 31.23 -8.04
CA GLY A 99 25.84 30.58 -7.79
C GLY A 99 26.92 31.53 -7.28
N ALA A 100 26.55 32.73 -6.82
CA ALA A 100 27.50 33.70 -6.25
C ALA A 100 28.02 33.26 -4.87
N ARG A 101 27.28 32.36 -4.20
CA ARG A 101 27.70 31.65 -2.99
C ARG A 101 27.52 30.15 -3.22
N LYS A 102 28.59 29.47 -3.63
CA LYS A 102 28.57 28.00 -3.78
C LYS A 102 28.67 27.35 -2.41
N ALA A 103 27.77 26.41 -2.14
CA ALA A 103 27.71 25.62 -0.92
C ALA A 103 28.84 24.61 -0.89
N GLN A 104 30.00 24.93 -0.34
CA GLN A 104 31.14 23.98 -0.29
C GLN A 104 31.46 23.32 -1.66
N GLY A 105 31.08 23.94 -2.78
CA GLY A 105 31.20 23.40 -4.14
C GLY A 105 29.89 22.99 -4.85
N GLU A 106 28.81 22.71 -4.12
CA GLU A 106 27.54 22.28 -4.71
C GLU A 106 26.67 23.46 -5.20
N PRO A 107 26.09 23.36 -6.41
CA PRO A 107 25.17 24.35 -6.93
C PRO A 107 23.84 24.33 -6.17
N PHE A 108 23.14 25.47 -6.13
CA PHE A 108 21.76 25.52 -5.67
C PHE A 108 20.88 24.58 -6.53
N PRO A 109 19.85 23.92 -5.97
CA PRO A 109 19.00 23.00 -6.72
C PRO A 109 18.41 23.58 -8.00
N ALA A 110 18.23 22.73 -9.00
CA ALA A 110 17.54 23.11 -10.22
C ALA A 110 16.06 23.43 -9.90
N PRO A 111 15.44 24.42 -10.59
CA PRO A 111 14.03 24.70 -10.40
C PRO A 111 13.17 23.54 -10.90
N GLU A 112 12.09 23.23 -10.18
CA GLU A 112 11.06 22.28 -10.60
C GLU A 112 10.36 22.77 -11.88
N GLY A 113 10.17 24.07 -11.97
CA GLY A 113 9.45 24.69 -13.07
C GLY A 113 9.41 26.20 -12.97
N THR A 114 8.65 26.80 -13.89
CA THR A 114 8.42 28.25 -13.92
C THR A 114 6.93 28.53 -13.96
N VAL A 115 6.44 29.30 -12.99
CA VAL A 115 5.06 29.79 -12.91
C VAL A 115 5.06 31.24 -13.37
N GLY A 116 4.57 31.48 -14.59
CA GLY A 116 4.62 32.79 -15.23
C GLY A 116 6.06 33.25 -15.46
N ARG A 117 6.55 34.18 -14.63
CA ARG A 117 7.93 34.72 -14.69
C ARG A 117 8.79 34.31 -13.49
N SER A 118 8.24 33.54 -12.57
CA SER A 118 8.90 33.14 -11.33
C SER A 118 9.23 31.65 -11.38
N GLN A 119 10.47 31.30 -11.04
CA GLN A 119 10.87 29.91 -10.86
C GLN A 119 10.37 29.39 -9.52
N ALA A 120 10.11 28.08 -9.45
CA ALA A 120 9.73 27.36 -8.25
C ALA A 120 10.68 26.17 -8.04
N TRP A 121 10.92 25.81 -6.79
CA TRP A 121 11.79 24.72 -6.36
C TRP A 121 11.05 23.78 -5.41
N LEU A 122 11.49 22.53 -5.31
CA LEU A 122 11.03 21.64 -4.26
C LEU A 122 11.69 22.04 -2.93
N TRP A 123 10.89 22.26 -1.89
CA TRP A 123 11.45 22.55 -0.56
C TRP A 123 12.40 21.45 -0.09
N SER A 124 12.07 20.17 -0.30
CA SER A 124 12.92 19.05 0.14
C SER A 124 14.34 19.08 -0.45
N GLU A 125 14.51 19.56 -1.68
CA GLU A 125 15.83 19.73 -2.31
C GLU A 125 16.54 20.98 -1.80
N VAL A 126 15.80 22.08 -1.60
CA VAL A 126 16.35 23.33 -1.03
C VAL A 126 16.79 23.10 0.42
N ASN A 127 15.98 22.44 1.24
CA ASN A 127 16.27 22.12 2.64
C ASN A 127 17.53 21.26 2.76
N ARG A 128 17.65 20.21 1.93
CA ARG A 128 18.86 19.38 1.87
C ARG A 128 20.12 20.19 1.52
N TRP A 129 20.02 21.12 0.58
CA TRP A 129 21.13 22.01 0.23
C TRP A 129 21.45 23.01 1.37
N LEU A 130 20.43 23.47 2.09
CA LEU A 130 20.58 24.37 3.24
C LEU A 130 21.22 23.67 4.46
N ALA A 131 21.07 22.35 4.60
CA ALA A 131 21.69 21.57 5.67
C ALA A 131 23.22 21.73 5.70
N ALA A 132 23.87 21.84 4.53
CA ALA A 132 25.30 22.10 4.42
C ALA A 132 25.75 23.46 5.02
N HIS A 133 24.79 24.34 5.34
CA HIS A 133 25.02 25.64 5.95
C HIS A 133 24.40 25.76 7.36
N GLY A 134 23.79 24.69 7.88
CA GLY A 134 23.02 24.72 9.13
C GLY A 134 21.85 25.71 9.06
N LEU A 135 21.19 25.79 7.91
CA LEU A 135 20.03 26.65 7.64
C LEU A 135 18.78 25.85 7.26
N ASP A 136 18.84 24.53 7.35
CA ASP A 136 17.70 23.64 7.18
C ASP A 136 16.74 23.72 8.38
N ASP A 137 15.55 23.17 8.20
CA ASP A 137 14.53 23.07 9.25
C ASP A 137 14.67 21.83 10.14
N GLY A 138 15.66 20.97 9.89
CA GLY A 138 15.90 19.72 10.63
C GLY A 138 14.89 18.60 10.36
N ALA A 139 13.86 18.85 9.55
CA ALA A 139 12.88 17.83 9.16
C ALA A 139 13.40 16.96 8.02
N MET A 140 13.00 15.68 8.02
CA MET A 140 13.27 14.80 6.90
C MET A 140 12.08 14.80 5.95
N TYR A 141 12.39 15.02 4.67
CA TYR A 141 11.42 15.02 3.59
C TYR A 141 11.73 13.91 2.59
N PRO A 142 10.71 13.30 1.95
CA PRO A 142 10.92 12.35 0.88
C PRO A 142 11.72 12.97 -0.27
N THR A 143 12.57 12.14 -0.88
CA THR A 143 13.23 12.46 -2.14
C THR A 143 12.22 12.50 -3.29
N ARG A 144 12.63 13.01 -4.45
CA ARG A 144 11.79 13.08 -5.65
C ARG A 144 11.28 11.71 -6.11
N GLU A 145 12.13 10.71 -6.04
CA GLU A 145 11.81 9.33 -6.42
C GLU A 145 10.79 8.75 -5.43
N GLU A 146 11.05 8.88 -4.13
CA GLU A 146 10.12 8.45 -3.08
C GLU A 146 8.77 9.18 -3.17
N MET A 147 8.74 10.49 -3.45
CA MET A 147 7.49 11.23 -3.66
C MET A 147 6.65 10.63 -4.81
N ALA A 148 7.30 10.27 -5.92
CA ALA A 148 6.61 9.65 -7.05
C ALA A 148 6.09 8.25 -6.71
N GLU A 149 6.88 7.46 -5.97
CA GLU A 149 6.46 6.13 -5.50
C GLU A 149 5.28 6.22 -4.52
N ILE A 150 5.30 7.18 -3.61
CA ILE A 150 4.20 7.45 -2.69
C ILE A 150 2.95 7.86 -3.47
N ASP A 151 3.05 8.79 -4.43
CA ASP A 151 1.91 9.19 -5.26
C ASP A 151 1.30 8.01 -6.03
N VAL A 152 2.14 7.13 -6.60
CA VAL A 152 1.69 5.90 -7.27
C VAL A 152 1.01 4.96 -6.26
N ALA A 153 1.61 4.78 -5.09
CA ALA A 153 1.02 3.94 -4.05
C ALA A 153 -0.34 4.47 -3.60
N LEU A 154 -0.47 5.78 -3.37
CA LEU A 154 -1.73 6.44 -3.00
C LEU A 154 -2.78 6.33 -4.09
N ALA A 155 -2.42 6.56 -5.36
CA ALA A 155 -3.34 6.40 -6.49
C ALA A 155 -3.86 4.95 -6.58
N ASN A 156 -3.00 3.98 -6.31
CA ASN A 156 -3.39 2.56 -6.25
C ASN A 156 -4.21 2.23 -4.99
N SER A 157 -3.95 2.88 -3.85
CA SER A 157 -4.74 2.76 -2.60
C SER A 157 -6.12 3.44 -2.71
N VAL A 158 -6.30 4.42 -3.59
CA VAL A 158 -7.62 4.99 -3.94
C VAL A 158 -8.43 4.02 -4.83
N SER A 159 -7.76 3.19 -5.64
CA SER A 159 -8.41 2.16 -6.45
C SER A 159 -8.63 0.84 -5.72
N VAL A 160 -7.90 0.58 -4.64
CA VAL A 160 -8.12 -0.62 -3.82
C VAL A 160 -8.04 -0.24 -2.35
N THR A 161 -9.19 0.14 -1.80
CA THR A 161 -9.43 -0.16 -0.39
C THR A 161 -9.50 -1.68 -0.35
N LEU A 162 -8.36 -2.33 -0.05
CA LEU A 162 -8.33 -3.75 0.26
C LEU A 162 -9.11 -3.92 1.57
N ASN A 163 -10.43 -3.97 1.47
CA ASN A 163 -11.26 -4.53 2.52
C ASN A 163 -10.92 -6.01 2.55
N PHE A 164 -9.92 -6.36 3.37
CA PHE A 164 -9.59 -7.74 3.64
C PHE A 164 -10.81 -8.38 4.29
N THR A 165 -11.62 -9.06 3.50
CA THR A 165 -12.65 -9.95 4.02
C THR A 165 -11.97 -11.30 4.17
N TRP A 166 -11.31 -11.51 5.31
CA TRP A 166 -10.79 -12.83 5.62
C TRP A 166 -11.98 -13.74 5.93
N ALA A 167 -11.89 -14.98 5.46
CA ALA A 167 -12.82 -15.99 5.88
C ALA A 167 -12.31 -16.70 7.13
N GLU A 168 -13.16 -16.81 8.15
CA GLU A 168 -12.89 -17.67 9.29
C GLU A 168 -13.00 -19.14 8.86
N THR A 169 -11.90 -19.88 8.93
CA THR A 169 -11.95 -21.34 8.86
C THR A 169 -12.29 -21.88 10.27
N PRO A 170 -13.32 -22.71 10.42
CA PRO A 170 -13.67 -23.30 11.70
C PRO A 170 -12.52 -24.15 12.27
N GLY A 171 -12.08 -23.85 13.51
CA GLY A 171 -11.16 -24.71 14.27
C GLY A 171 -9.68 -24.31 14.25
N PHE A 172 -9.26 -23.24 13.57
CA PHE A 172 -7.87 -22.81 13.56
C PHE A 172 -7.70 -21.29 13.63
N GLN A 173 -6.92 -20.80 14.61
CA GLN A 173 -6.73 -19.37 14.91
C GLN A 173 -5.25 -18.98 15.08
N ALA A 174 -4.34 -19.94 15.31
CA ALA A 174 -2.92 -19.68 15.54
C ALA A 174 -2.18 -19.39 14.22
N GLY A 175 -1.18 -18.51 14.21
CA GLY A 175 -0.33 -18.26 13.03
C GLY A 175 -0.90 -17.30 11.98
N ARG A 176 -2.23 -17.20 11.82
CA ARG A 176 -2.88 -16.29 10.84
C ARG A 176 -2.52 -14.82 11.05
N GLU A 177 -2.43 -14.37 12.30
CA GLU A 177 -2.04 -13.00 12.64
C GLU A 177 -0.61 -12.67 12.19
N LYS A 178 0.31 -13.65 12.22
CA LYS A 178 1.67 -13.51 11.71
C LYS A 178 1.68 -13.33 10.18
N VAL A 179 0.83 -14.07 9.46
CA VAL A 179 0.69 -13.91 7.99
C VAL A 179 0.15 -12.53 7.65
N ILE A 180 -0.83 -12.04 8.41
CA ILE A 180 -1.42 -10.71 8.23
C ILE A 180 -0.37 -9.62 8.50
N GLN A 181 0.38 -9.72 9.60
CA GLN A 181 1.46 -8.79 9.92
C GLN A 181 2.55 -8.81 8.84
N GLU A 182 2.95 -9.98 8.34
CA GLU A 182 3.92 -10.09 7.23
C GLU A 182 3.38 -9.47 5.93
N LEU A 183 2.10 -9.66 5.60
CA LEU A 183 1.44 -9.06 4.43
C LEU A 183 1.40 -7.53 4.52
N GLN A 184 1.19 -7.00 5.72
CA GLN A 184 1.19 -5.56 5.98
C GLN A 184 2.63 -4.98 5.90
N ASN A 185 3.61 -5.70 6.44
CA ASN A 185 4.99 -5.24 6.57
C ASN A 185 5.81 -5.38 5.28
N LYS A 186 5.56 -6.41 4.45
CA LYS A 186 6.29 -6.65 3.19
C LYS A 186 5.55 -6.04 2.01
N HIS A 187 5.68 -4.73 1.86
CA HIS A 187 5.40 -3.92 0.66
C HIS A 187 4.44 -4.54 -0.39
N ILE A 188 3.19 -4.09 -0.26
CA ILE A 188 2.03 -4.27 -1.13
C ILE A 188 2.18 -3.79 -2.63
N PRO A 189 3.16 -2.99 -3.11
CA PRO A 189 3.16 -2.50 -4.50
C PRO A 189 3.19 -3.59 -5.60
N GLY A 190 4.05 -4.62 -5.44
CA GLY A 190 4.13 -5.72 -6.41
C GLY A 190 2.87 -6.59 -6.42
N PHE A 191 2.26 -6.76 -5.25
CA PHE A 191 1.00 -7.47 -5.09
C PHE A 191 -0.18 -6.67 -5.68
N MET A 192 -0.21 -5.34 -5.55
CA MET A 192 -1.25 -4.49 -6.14
C MET A 192 -1.22 -4.47 -7.67
N GLY A 193 -0.03 -4.36 -8.26
CA GLY A 193 0.12 -4.46 -9.72
C GLY A 193 -0.29 -5.84 -10.26
N PHE A 194 -0.24 -6.87 -9.40
CA PHE A 194 -0.76 -8.19 -9.70
C PHE A 194 -2.29 -8.27 -9.56
N LEU A 195 -2.85 -7.76 -8.46
CA LEU A 195 -4.30 -7.68 -8.23
C LEU A 195 -5.02 -6.94 -9.36
N ALA A 196 -4.46 -5.82 -9.81
CA ALA A 196 -5.01 -5.02 -10.91
C ALA A 196 -5.09 -5.75 -12.26
N ARG A 197 -4.42 -6.91 -12.42
CA ARG A 197 -4.49 -7.76 -13.62
C ARG A 197 -5.50 -8.90 -13.51
N LEU A 198 -6.19 -9.02 -12.37
CA LEU A 198 -7.09 -10.13 -12.05
C LEU A 198 -8.54 -9.64 -12.01
N ASP A 199 -9.21 -9.68 -13.17
CA ASP A 199 -10.57 -9.15 -13.32
C ASP A 199 -11.68 -10.03 -12.68
N ARG A 200 -11.34 -11.21 -12.15
CA ARG A 200 -12.30 -12.20 -11.62
C ARG A 200 -12.19 -12.44 -10.12
N THR A 201 -11.29 -11.74 -9.44
CA THR A 201 -11.07 -11.90 -8.00
C THR A 201 -11.80 -10.87 -7.13
N THR A 202 -12.61 -10.01 -7.76
CA THR A 202 -13.40 -9.00 -7.09
C THR A 202 -14.80 -9.52 -6.75
N ASP A 203 -15.31 -9.12 -5.59
CA ASP A 203 -16.69 -9.36 -5.17
C ASP A 203 -17.69 -8.43 -5.87
N GLU A 204 -18.96 -8.49 -5.47
CA GLU A 204 -20.05 -7.64 -5.97
C GLU A 204 -19.82 -6.13 -5.73
N HIS A 205 -18.91 -5.78 -4.82
CA HIS A 205 -18.54 -4.41 -4.47
C HIS A 205 -17.25 -3.94 -5.18
N GLY A 206 -16.64 -4.78 -6.03
CA GLY A 206 -15.41 -4.47 -6.74
C GLY A 206 -14.15 -4.60 -5.88
N ALA A 207 -14.23 -5.24 -4.71
CA ALA A 207 -13.10 -5.46 -3.81
C ALA A 207 -12.51 -6.86 -4.01
N HIS A 208 -11.17 -6.96 -4.08
CA HIS A 208 -10.52 -8.27 -4.17
C HIS A 208 -10.69 -9.08 -2.88
N VAL A 209 -11.06 -10.35 -3.00
CA VAL A 209 -11.22 -11.25 -1.83
C VAL A 209 -9.97 -12.09 -1.62
N LEU A 210 -9.37 -11.92 -0.44
CA LEU A 210 -8.18 -12.66 -0.01
C LEU A 210 -8.54 -13.64 1.11
N VAL A 211 -8.23 -14.91 0.90
CA VAL A 211 -8.31 -15.95 1.93
C VAL A 211 -6.92 -16.08 2.55
N VAL A 212 -6.78 -15.81 3.84
CA VAL A 212 -5.49 -15.91 4.55
C VAL A 212 -5.47 -17.18 5.38
N ALA A 213 -4.54 -18.08 5.09
CA ALA A 213 -4.37 -19.32 5.81
C ALA A 213 -2.91 -19.51 6.28
N ASP A 214 -2.75 -20.17 7.41
CA ASP A 214 -1.42 -20.63 7.85
C ASP A 214 -1.04 -21.91 7.12
N SER A 215 0.26 -22.15 6.91
CA SER A 215 0.75 -23.37 6.27
C SER A 215 0.36 -24.66 7.03
N GLY A 216 0.19 -24.60 8.36
CA GLY A 216 -0.23 -25.72 9.19
C GLY A 216 -1.75 -25.90 9.32
N GLU A 217 -2.54 -25.03 8.68
CA GLU A 217 -4.00 -25.11 8.72
C GLU A 217 -4.52 -26.30 7.89
N PRO A 218 -5.60 -26.99 8.28
CA PRO A 218 -6.19 -28.06 7.47
C PRO A 218 -6.66 -27.54 6.11
N ALA A 219 -6.19 -28.17 5.03
CA ALA A 219 -6.55 -27.79 3.66
C ALA A 219 -8.05 -27.94 3.39
N SER A 220 -8.70 -28.92 4.03
CA SER A 220 -10.14 -29.20 3.90
C SER A 220 -11.01 -28.00 4.23
N GLY A 221 -10.77 -27.35 5.38
CA GLY A 221 -11.53 -26.17 5.79
C GLY A 221 -11.31 -24.96 4.86
N VAL A 222 -10.08 -24.78 4.38
CA VAL A 222 -9.76 -23.71 3.42
C VAL A 222 -10.42 -23.97 2.06
N MET A 223 -10.41 -25.21 1.57
CA MET A 223 -11.04 -25.57 0.30
C MET A 223 -12.57 -25.45 0.33
N GLU A 224 -13.21 -25.91 1.41
CA GLU A 224 -14.65 -25.74 1.61
C GLU A 224 -15.02 -24.25 1.56
N ARG A 225 -14.22 -23.42 2.22
CA ARG A 225 -14.46 -21.99 2.26
C ARG A 225 -14.21 -21.31 0.91
N VAL A 226 -13.14 -21.67 0.20
CA VAL A 226 -12.88 -21.20 -1.16
C VAL A 226 -14.07 -21.54 -2.07
N SER A 227 -14.62 -22.75 -1.94
CA SER A 227 -15.76 -23.23 -2.73
C SER A 227 -17.07 -22.49 -2.42
N SER A 228 -17.17 -21.84 -1.25
CA SER A 228 -18.33 -20.99 -0.91
C SER A 228 -18.38 -19.67 -1.68
N PHE A 229 -17.30 -19.27 -2.35
CA PHE A 229 -17.25 -18.05 -3.14
C PHE A 229 -17.63 -18.30 -4.61
N GLY A 230 -18.57 -17.51 -5.13
CA GLY A 230 -18.99 -17.57 -6.54
C GLY A 230 -18.03 -16.92 -7.55
N HIS A 231 -16.84 -16.51 -7.11
CA HIS A 231 -15.82 -15.84 -7.92
C HIS A 231 -14.42 -16.38 -7.58
N ASP A 232 -13.41 -16.02 -8.37
CA ASP A 232 -12.03 -16.44 -8.09
C ASP A 232 -11.56 -15.77 -6.78
N VAL A 233 -10.73 -16.45 -5.99
CA VAL A 233 -10.22 -15.93 -4.71
C VAL A 233 -8.71 -16.06 -4.64
N ILE A 234 -8.08 -15.25 -3.81
CA ILE A 234 -6.63 -15.25 -3.66
C ILE A 234 -6.29 -15.87 -2.32
N LEU A 235 -5.72 -17.07 -2.35
CA LEU A 235 -5.17 -17.69 -1.15
C LEU A 235 -3.79 -17.09 -0.86
N VAL A 236 -3.63 -16.58 0.35
CA VAL A 236 -2.39 -16.04 0.88
C VAL A 236 -1.95 -16.87 2.07
N THR A 237 -0.69 -17.30 2.04
CA THR A 237 -0.08 -18.14 3.07
C THR A 237 1.36 -17.73 3.30
N ALA A 238 1.81 -17.85 4.56
CA ALA A 238 3.22 -17.78 4.90
C ALA A 238 3.75 -19.20 5.15
N THR A 239 4.63 -19.66 4.27
CA THR A 239 5.55 -20.78 4.56
C THR A 239 6.91 -20.18 4.95
N ASP A 240 7.99 -20.45 4.21
CA ASP A 240 9.29 -19.77 4.35
C ASP A 240 9.38 -18.42 3.60
N GLN A 241 8.55 -18.27 2.56
CA GLN A 241 8.34 -17.06 1.74
C GLN A 241 6.85 -16.76 1.63
N PHE A 242 6.51 -15.50 1.36
CA PHE A 242 5.15 -15.07 1.14
C PHE A 242 4.63 -15.69 -0.17
N THR A 243 3.55 -16.48 -0.10
CA THR A 243 2.97 -17.12 -1.28
C THR A 243 1.52 -16.67 -1.47
N ALA A 244 1.23 -16.08 -2.63
CA ALA A 244 -0.13 -15.74 -3.04
C ALA A 244 -0.52 -16.53 -4.29
N MET A 245 -1.74 -17.08 -4.30
CA MET A 245 -2.21 -17.96 -5.36
C MET A 245 -3.66 -17.66 -5.73
N VAL A 246 -3.93 -17.53 -7.02
CA VAL A 246 -5.31 -17.36 -7.51
C VAL A 246 -5.95 -18.73 -7.68
N LEU A 247 -7.00 -18.95 -6.90
CA LEU A 247 -7.86 -20.12 -6.92
C LEU A 247 -9.12 -19.78 -7.70
N SER A 248 -9.36 -20.51 -8.79
CA SER A 248 -10.63 -20.41 -9.51
C SER A 248 -11.60 -21.45 -9.00
N THR A 249 -12.81 -21.00 -8.71
CA THR A 249 -13.96 -21.83 -8.29
C THR A 249 -14.82 -22.27 -9.47
N CYS A 250 -14.48 -21.84 -10.70
CA CYS A 250 -15.16 -22.26 -11.91
C CYS A 250 -14.59 -23.59 -12.43
N PRO A 251 -15.46 -24.55 -12.83
CA PRO A 251 -15.00 -25.80 -13.43
C PRO A 251 -14.21 -25.52 -14.72
N PRO A 252 -13.07 -26.22 -14.94
CA PRO A 252 -12.22 -25.97 -16.10
C PRO A 252 -12.96 -26.30 -17.42
N PRO A 253 -12.71 -25.53 -18.49
CA PRO A 253 -13.38 -25.74 -19.79
C PRO A 253 -12.93 -27.01 -20.55
N ARG A 254 -11.95 -27.76 -20.02
CA ARG A 254 -11.39 -28.99 -20.62
C ARG A 254 -11.08 -30.01 -19.52
N PRO A 255 -11.01 -31.32 -19.83
CA PRO A 255 -10.62 -32.31 -18.84
C PRO A 255 -9.17 -32.06 -18.42
N THR A 256 -9.04 -31.60 -17.19
CA THR A 256 -7.79 -31.34 -16.50
C THR A 256 -7.59 -32.48 -15.50
N LYS A 257 -6.36 -32.99 -15.35
CA LYS A 257 -6.03 -34.01 -14.34
C LYS A 257 -6.54 -33.55 -12.97
N ILE A 258 -7.42 -34.32 -12.35
CA ILE A 258 -7.89 -34.07 -10.97
C ILE A 258 -6.89 -34.70 -10.01
N VAL A 259 -6.44 -33.92 -9.04
CA VAL A 259 -5.55 -34.37 -7.96
C VAL A 259 -6.34 -34.29 -6.66
N PHE A 260 -6.52 -35.44 -6.02
CA PHE A 260 -7.20 -35.51 -4.73
C PHE A 260 -6.26 -35.09 -3.61
N VAL A 261 -6.72 -34.18 -2.76
CA VAL A 261 -6.00 -33.74 -1.57
C VAL A 261 -6.50 -34.55 -0.38
N PRO A 262 -5.61 -35.23 0.37
CA PRO A 262 -5.99 -36.01 1.56
C PRO A 262 -6.73 -35.16 2.59
N GLN A 263 -7.66 -35.76 3.35
CA GLN A 263 -8.46 -35.02 4.34
C GLN A 263 -7.60 -34.48 5.50
N GLU A 264 -6.54 -35.19 5.84
CA GLU A 264 -5.55 -34.82 6.85
C GLU A 264 -4.46 -33.85 6.34
N ALA A 265 -4.49 -33.46 5.06
CA ALA A 265 -3.48 -32.59 4.48
C ALA A 265 -3.56 -31.16 5.02
N THR A 266 -2.40 -30.55 5.23
CA THR A 266 -2.29 -29.13 5.57
C THR A 266 -2.31 -28.26 4.31
N VAL A 267 -2.50 -26.94 4.48
CA VAL A 267 -2.35 -25.95 3.41
C VAL A 267 -0.95 -26.03 2.79
N GLY A 268 0.09 -26.26 3.61
CA GLY A 268 1.46 -26.50 3.13
C GLY A 268 1.56 -27.72 2.20
N ASP A 269 0.95 -28.83 2.59
CA ASP A 269 0.92 -30.06 1.77
C ASP A 269 0.16 -29.84 0.47
N TRP A 270 -0.99 -29.16 0.54
CA TRP A 270 -1.77 -28.79 -0.63
C TRP A 270 -0.98 -27.90 -1.59
N LEU A 271 -0.28 -26.88 -1.09
CA LEU A 271 0.60 -26.02 -1.90
C LEU A 271 1.71 -26.83 -2.58
N GLY A 272 2.27 -27.82 -1.87
CA GLY A 272 3.24 -28.76 -2.45
C GLY A 272 2.66 -29.53 -3.63
N LEU A 273 1.44 -30.07 -3.49
CA LEU A 273 0.73 -30.76 -4.57
C LEU A 273 0.43 -29.85 -5.76
N VAL A 274 0.12 -28.59 -5.48
CA VAL A 274 -0.16 -27.55 -6.47
C VAL A 274 1.10 -27.12 -7.24
N GLN A 275 2.26 -27.07 -6.58
CA GLN A 275 3.54 -26.83 -7.24
C GLN A 275 3.91 -27.99 -8.17
N GLN A 276 3.66 -29.22 -7.74
CA GLN A 276 3.93 -30.43 -8.53
C GLN A 276 2.96 -30.59 -9.72
N ASN A 277 1.73 -30.06 -9.61
CA ASN A 277 0.70 -30.20 -10.63
C ASN A 277 0.06 -28.83 -10.95
N PRO A 278 0.78 -27.90 -11.60
CA PRO A 278 0.38 -26.49 -11.73
C PRO A 278 -0.86 -26.25 -12.60
N GLN A 279 -1.18 -27.20 -13.49
CA GLN A 279 -2.38 -27.13 -14.32
C GLN A 279 -3.51 -28.01 -13.81
N ALA A 280 -3.32 -28.78 -12.73
CA ALA A 280 -4.34 -29.70 -12.22
C ALA A 280 -5.47 -28.96 -11.50
N ALA A 281 -6.58 -29.67 -11.38
CA ALA A 281 -7.73 -29.26 -10.61
C ALA A 281 -7.73 -30.08 -9.30
N PHE A 282 -8.01 -29.46 -8.16
CA PHE A 282 -7.88 -30.09 -6.85
C PHE A 282 -9.25 -30.31 -6.22
N ALA A 283 -9.44 -31.49 -5.65
CA ALA A 283 -10.66 -31.91 -4.99
C ALA A 283 -10.30 -32.60 -3.67
N LEU A 284 -11.16 -32.51 -2.65
CA LEU A 284 -10.95 -33.27 -1.41
C LEU A 284 -11.16 -34.76 -1.66
N ALA A 285 -10.30 -35.60 -1.07
CA ALA A 285 -10.50 -37.04 -1.07
C ALA A 285 -11.75 -37.36 -0.22
N SER A 286 -12.84 -37.78 -0.87
CA SER A 286 -13.99 -38.40 -0.21
C SER A 286 -13.73 -39.90 -0.05
N GLU A 287 -14.09 -40.49 1.09
CA GLU A 287 -14.08 -41.95 1.27
C GLU A 287 -15.18 -42.66 0.43
N ALA A 288 -16.02 -41.92 -0.30
CA ALA A 288 -17.10 -42.47 -1.12
C ALA A 288 -16.83 -42.28 -2.63
N ASP A 289 -16.84 -43.41 -3.35
CA ASP A 289 -16.82 -43.57 -4.82
C ASP A 289 -18.09 -43.00 -5.51
N GLU A 290 -18.46 -41.74 -5.25
CA GLU A 290 -19.59 -41.12 -5.92
C GLU A 290 -19.11 -39.93 -6.77
N GLU A 291 -19.47 -39.98 -8.06
CA GLU A 291 -19.39 -38.90 -9.07
C GLU A 291 -20.32 -37.73 -8.70
N ASP A 292 -20.39 -37.36 -7.43
CA ASP A 292 -21.03 -36.15 -6.99
C ASP A 292 -20.08 -34.97 -7.21
N GLU A 293 -20.67 -33.85 -7.61
CA GLU A 293 -20.07 -32.63 -8.13
C GLU A 293 -19.12 -31.98 -7.11
N VAL A 294 -17.91 -32.54 -6.95
CA VAL A 294 -16.92 -32.02 -5.99
C VAL A 294 -16.42 -30.66 -6.49
N PRO A 295 -16.56 -29.58 -5.68
CA PRO A 295 -16.13 -28.26 -6.09
C PRO A 295 -14.62 -28.30 -6.37
N THR A 296 -14.28 -28.11 -7.64
CA THR A 296 -12.93 -28.32 -8.12
C THR A 296 -12.19 -26.99 -8.14
N ILE A 297 -11.11 -26.89 -7.36
CA ILE A 297 -10.34 -25.65 -7.26
C ILE A 297 -9.15 -25.73 -8.21
N GLN A 298 -9.06 -24.79 -9.16
CA GLN A 298 -7.93 -24.71 -10.10
C GLN A 298 -7.00 -23.55 -9.75
N ARG A 299 -5.69 -23.82 -9.67
CA ARG A 299 -4.68 -22.75 -9.63
C ARG A 299 -4.54 -22.11 -11.02
N ARG A 300 -4.59 -20.78 -11.08
CA ARG A 300 -4.25 -20.03 -12.30
C ARG A 300 -2.85 -19.42 -12.28
N LEU A 301 -2.33 -19.06 -11.10
CA LEU A 301 -1.00 -18.50 -10.94
C LEU A 301 -0.54 -18.62 -9.48
N ALA A 302 0.76 -18.77 -9.21
CA ALA A 302 1.30 -18.46 -7.87
C ALA A 302 2.49 -17.52 -8.00
N ILE A 303 2.64 -16.68 -6.98
CA ILE A 303 3.76 -15.77 -6.78
C ILE A 303 4.42 -16.18 -5.47
N ALA A 304 5.73 -16.37 -5.51
CA ALA A 304 6.57 -16.47 -4.32
C ALA A 304 7.36 -15.15 -4.20
N ALA A 305 7.30 -14.50 -3.04
CA ALA A 305 8.15 -13.37 -2.68
C ALA A 305 8.86 -13.68 -1.35
#